data_AF-A0A9E1U4M0-F1
#
_entry.id   AF-A0A9E1U4M0-F1
#
_cell.length_a   1.000
_cell.length_b   1.000
_cell.length_c   1.000
_cell.angle_alpha   90.00
_cell.angle_beta   90.00
_cell.angle_gamma   90.00
#
_symmetry.space_group_name_H-M   'P 1'
#
loop_
_entity.id
_entity.type
_entity.pdbx_description
1 polymer ?
#
loop_
_entity_poly.entity_id
_entity_poly.type
_entity_poly.pdbx_seq_one_letter_code
_entity_poly.pdbx_strand_id
1 'polypeptide(L)'
;MSDAWHPRVNGVVRSLSTMVEIGRAKNHEVLVIQPQGYSTFPLPSYPEIRLAATPWKMMKTLRELSPDAVHIATEGSLGIFARIWLNHLKIPFTTSHQTRFPEYVQERLPIPLSWGYSFLRWFHGAAERVMVPTPTMEQLLHQHRVHQKTVIWNRGFNHELFRPRSQEDSYGPRPF
;
A
#
# COMPACT_ATOMS: atom_id res chain seq x y z
N MET A 1 8.05 0.70 -1.28
CA MET A 1 8.05 -0.78 -1.20
C MET A 1 6.62 -1.27 -1.29
N SER A 2 6.33 -2.23 -2.16
CA SER A 2 4.96 -2.73 -2.33
C SER A 2 4.95 -4.20 -2.75
N ASP A 3 4.12 -5.02 -2.12
CA ASP A 3 3.79 -6.38 -2.54
C ASP A 3 2.88 -6.38 -3.78
N ALA A 4 2.15 -5.28 -4.02
CA ALA A 4 1.32 -5.07 -5.20
C ALA A 4 2.02 -4.09 -6.15
N TRP A 5 2.67 -4.63 -7.18
CA TRP A 5 3.27 -3.87 -8.27
C TRP A 5 2.91 -4.48 -9.63
N HIS A 6 3.23 -3.79 -10.72
CA HIS A 6 3.05 -4.29 -12.09
C HIS A 6 3.57 -5.74 -12.22
N PRO A 7 2.89 -6.62 -12.98
CA PRO A 7 1.82 -6.35 -13.96
C PRO A 7 0.40 -6.25 -13.37
N ARG A 8 0.20 -6.35 -12.05
CA ARG A 8 -1.14 -6.23 -11.44
C ARG A 8 -1.70 -4.83 -11.62
N VAL A 9 -2.94 -4.72 -12.12
CA VAL A 9 -3.65 -3.43 -12.24
C VAL A 9 -4.66 -3.34 -11.10
N ASN A 10 -4.36 -2.52 -10.09
CA ASN A 10 -5.31 -2.20 -9.02
C ASN A 10 -5.12 -0.74 -8.55
N GLY A 11 -6.02 -0.29 -7.66
CA GLY A 11 -5.99 1.10 -7.14
C GLY A 11 -4.70 1.46 -6.38
N VAL A 12 -4.03 0.49 -5.76
CA VAL A 12 -2.76 0.69 -5.05
C VAL A 12 -1.63 0.92 -6.05
N VAL A 13 -1.52 0.06 -7.08
CA VAL A 13 -0.51 0.19 -8.13
C VAL A 13 -0.63 1.52 -8.84
N ARG A 14 -1.85 1.94 -9.21
CA ARG A 14 -2.06 3.25 -9.84
C ARG A 14 -1.57 4.41 -8.98
N SER A 15 -1.92 4.42 -7.70
CA SER A 15 -1.52 5.49 -6.77
C SER A 15 0.00 5.56 -6.61
N LEU A 16 0.65 4.40 -6.50
CA LEU A 16 2.10 4.32 -6.38
C LEU A 16 2.82 4.66 -7.70
N SER A 17 2.31 4.25 -8.86
CA SER A 17 2.89 4.63 -10.16
C SER A 17 2.86 6.14 -10.36
N THR A 18 1.74 6.80 -10.04
CA THR A 18 1.65 8.27 -10.08
C THR A 18 2.63 8.93 -9.10
N MET A 19 2.83 8.37 -7.90
CA MET A 19 3.84 8.86 -6.95
C MET A 19 5.25 8.82 -7.55
N VAL A 20 5.58 7.71 -8.21
CA VAL A 20 6.89 7.48 -8.82
C VAL A 20 7.10 8.44 -9.99
N GLU A 21 6.10 8.61 -10.85
CA GLU A 21 6.14 9.55 -11.99
C GLU A 21 6.35 10.99 -11.52
N ILE A 22 5.53 11.46 -10.57
CA ILE A 22 5.65 12.82 -10.02
C ILE A 22 6.99 13.01 -9.29
N GLY A 23 7.43 12.01 -8.52
CA GLY A 23 8.71 12.06 -7.83
C GLY A 23 9.89 12.22 -8.80
N ARG A 24 9.90 11.41 -9.87
CA ARG A 24 10.93 11.49 -10.92
C ARG A 24 10.87 12.82 -11.68
N ALA A 25 9.67 13.30 -12.01
CA ALA A 25 9.49 14.61 -12.64
C ALA A 25 9.99 15.77 -11.76
N LYS A 26 10.06 15.58 -10.45
CA LYS A 26 10.64 16.52 -9.49
C LYS A 26 12.13 16.27 -9.20
N ASN A 27 12.82 15.51 -10.07
CA ASN A 27 14.24 15.15 -9.94
C ASN A 27 14.58 14.31 -8.68
N HIS A 28 13.63 13.53 -8.17
CA HIS A 28 13.93 12.52 -7.15
C HIS A 28 14.26 11.17 -7.79
N GLU A 29 15.29 10.51 -7.28
CA GLU A 29 15.54 9.11 -7.59
C GLU A 29 14.52 8.24 -6.85
N VAL A 30 13.62 7.60 -7.60
CA VAL A 30 12.58 6.75 -7.02
C VAL A 30 12.80 5.31 -7.47
N LEU A 31 13.17 4.46 -6.50
CA LEU A 31 13.23 3.03 -6.67
C LEU A 31 12.01 2.33 -6.08
N VAL A 32 11.42 1.45 -6.87
CA VAL A 32 10.33 0.59 -6.41
C VAL A 32 10.84 -0.80 -6.14
N ILE A 33 10.73 -1.17 -4.86
CA ILE A 33 11.03 -2.50 -4.39
C ILE A 33 9.75 -3.33 -4.38
N GLN A 34 9.76 -4.45 -5.11
CA GLN A 34 8.61 -5.30 -5.40
C GLN A 34 8.96 -6.80 -5.33
N PRO A 35 7.98 -7.73 -5.22
CA PRO A 35 8.24 -9.16 -5.10
C PRO A 35 8.77 -9.81 -6.38
N GLN A 36 8.62 -9.16 -7.54
CA GLN A 36 9.05 -9.72 -8.82
C GLN A 36 10.58 -9.87 -8.84
N GLY A 37 11.07 -11.08 -9.15
CA GLY A 37 12.48 -11.45 -9.04
C GLY A 37 12.84 -12.21 -7.75
N TYR A 38 11.92 -12.36 -6.80
CA TYR A 38 12.10 -13.18 -5.60
C TYR A 38 11.19 -14.41 -5.62
N SER A 39 11.61 -15.50 -4.98
CA SER A 39 10.72 -16.64 -4.73
C SER A 39 9.47 -16.14 -3.97
N THR A 40 8.28 -16.56 -4.38
CA THR A 40 7.02 -16.17 -3.76
C THR A 40 6.18 -17.38 -3.38
N PHE A 41 5.36 -17.26 -2.34
CA PHE A 41 4.36 -18.26 -1.99
C PHE A 41 2.96 -17.64 -1.96
N PRO A 42 1.90 -18.39 -2.33
CA PRO A 42 0.53 -17.95 -2.15
C PRO A 42 0.18 -17.88 -0.66
N LEU A 43 -0.60 -16.88 -0.25
CA LEU A 43 -1.24 -16.93 1.07
C LEU A 43 -2.23 -18.12 1.11
N PRO A 44 -2.31 -18.91 2.20
CA PRO A 44 -3.15 -20.10 2.27
C PRO A 44 -4.63 -19.85 1.95
N SER A 45 -5.17 -18.71 2.38
CA SER A 45 -6.55 -18.27 2.10
C SER A 45 -6.66 -17.23 0.99
N TYR A 46 -5.54 -16.83 0.39
CA TYR A 46 -5.40 -15.75 -0.60
C TYR A 46 -4.35 -16.08 -1.68
N PRO A 47 -4.55 -17.12 -2.49
CA PRO A 47 -3.53 -17.58 -3.43
C PRO A 47 -3.19 -16.56 -4.53
N GLU A 48 -4.08 -15.60 -4.82
CA GLU A 48 -3.84 -14.47 -5.71
C GLU A 48 -2.85 -13.44 -5.14
N ILE A 49 -2.69 -13.40 -3.80
CA ILE A 49 -1.68 -12.60 -3.12
C ILE A 49 -0.42 -13.44 -2.98
N ARG A 50 0.60 -13.02 -3.72
CA ARG A 50 1.92 -13.65 -3.75
C ARG A 50 2.82 -12.88 -2.80
N LEU A 51 3.20 -13.52 -1.70
CA LEU A 51 4.12 -12.97 -0.72
C LEU A 51 5.55 -13.33 -1.08
N ALA A 52 6.49 -12.40 -0.89
CA ALA A 52 7.91 -12.70 -1.05
C ALA A 52 8.34 -13.72 0.02
N ALA A 53 8.96 -14.82 -0.42
CA ALA A 53 9.50 -15.90 0.41
C ALA A 53 10.92 -15.58 0.91
N THR A 54 11.63 -14.68 0.24
CA THR A 54 13.01 -14.28 0.60
C THR A 54 13.16 -12.78 0.84
N PRO A 55 12.33 -12.16 1.70
CA PRO A 55 12.32 -10.70 1.89
C PRO A 55 13.64 -10.14 2.44
N TRP A 56 14.46 -10.97 3.10
CA TRP A 56 15.79 -10.57 3.61
C TRP A 56 16.79 -10.23 2.49
N LYS A 57 16.71 -10.89 1.31
CA LYS A 57 17.63 -10.61 0.18
C LYS A 57 17.49 -9.16 -0.28
N MET A 58 16.32 -8.59 -0.08
CA MET A 58 15.98 -7.24 -0.47
C MET A 58 16.45 -6.19 0.54
N MET A 59 16.72 -6.59 1.78
CA MET A 59 17.34 -5.72 2.78
C MET A 59 18.79 -5.38 2.40
N LYS A 60 19.48 -6.29 1.70
CA LYS A 60 20.79 -6.02 1.13
C LYS A 60 20.71 -4.88 0.11
N THR A 61 19.73 -4.95 -0.80
CA THR A 61 19.46 -3.88 -1.77
C THR A 61 19.14 -2.55 -1.08
N LEU A 62 18.27 -2.54 -0.07
CA LEU A 62 17.97 -1.32 0.71
C LEU A 62 19.22 -0.72 1.35
N ARG A 63 20.13 -1.55 1.88
CA ARG A 63 21.38 -1.09 2.48
C ARG A 63 22.32 -0.50 1.45
N GLU A 64 22.44 -1.13 0.29
CA GLU A 64 23.30 -0.66 -0.81
C GLU A 64 22.82 0.68 -1.38
N LEU A 65 21.51 0.87 -1.48
CA LEU A 65 20.92 2.09 -2.01
C LEU A 65 20.99 3.30 -1.05
N SER A 66 21.02 3.04 0.26
CA SER A 66 21.02 4.10 1.29
C SER A 66 19.95 5.19 1.07
N PRO A 67 18.64 4.84 1.02
CA PRO A 67 17.59 5.79 0.69
C PRO A 67 17.39 6.85 1.77
N ASP A 68 17.17 8.10 1.37
CA ASP A 68 16.83 9.21 2.28
C ASP A 68 15.44 9.04 2.93
N ALA A 69 14.51 8.39 2.22
CA ALA A 69 13.15 8.18 2.67
C ALA A 69 12.61 6.82 2.24
N VAL A 70 11.87 6.15 3.14
CA VAL A 70 11.22 4.87 2.85
C VAL A 70 9.71 4.97 3.04
N HIS A 71 8.98 4.51 2.04
CA HIS A 71 7.53 4.35 2.08
C HIS A 71 7.13 2.88 1.87
N ILE A 72 6.32 2.34 2.77
CA ILE A 72 5.79 0.96 2.73
C ILE A 72 4.31 1.02 2.36
N ALA A 73 3.95 0.51 1.18
CA ALA A 73 2.62 0.66 0.63
C ALA A 73 1.66 -0.49 0.95
N THR A 74 2.17 -1.62 1.43
CA THR A 74 1.40 -2.85 1.65
C THR A 74 1.84 -3.55 2.93
N GLU A 75 0.88 -4.21 3.57
CA GLU A 75 1.05 -4.96 4.81
C GLU A 75 1.46 -6.43 4.59
N GLY A 76 1.92 -6.77 3.37
CA GLY A 76 2.39 -8.11 3.02
C GLY A 76 3.75 -8.46 3.63
N SER A 77 4.31 -9.61 3.26
CA SER A 77 5.60 -10.07 3.81
C SER A 77 6.72 -9.06 3.53
N LEU A 78 6.68 -8.38 2.38
CA LEU A 78 7.63 -7.32 2.06
C LEU A 78 7.56 -6.18 3.07
N GLY A 79 6.35 -5.68 3.31
CA GLY A 79 6.11 -4.58 4.24
C GLY A 79 6.43 -4.97 5.67
N ILE A 80 6.08 -6.19 6.09
CA ILE A 80 6.35 -6.70 7.44
C ILE A 80 7.85 -6.71 7.71
N PHE A 81 8.63 -7.30 6.82
CA PHE A 81 10.08 -7.37 6.99
C PHE A 81 10.74 -5.99 6.88
N ALA A 82 10.30 -5.15 5.96
CA ALA A 82 10.77 -3.77 5.85
C ALA A 82 10.53 -2.98 7.15
N ARG A 83 9.31 -3.08 7.72
CA ARG A 83 8.94 -2.45 8.99
C ARG A 83 9.79 -2.95 10.15
N ILE A 84 10.04 -4.27 10.24
CA ILE A 84 10.89 -4.84 11.30
C ILE A 84 12.31 -4.29 11.17
N TRP A 85 12.85 -4.29 9.95
CA TRP A 85 14.21 -3.87 9.66
C TRP A 85 14.46 -2.38 9.91
N LEU A 86 13.62 -1.51 9.34
CA LEU A 86 13.74 -0.06 9.49
C LEU A 86 13.59 0.36 10.95
N ASN A 87 12.67 -0.27 11.68
CA ASN A 87 12.49 -0.02 13.11
C ASN A 87 13.70 -0.48 13.93
N HIS A 88 14.33 -1.61 13.60
CA HIS A 88 15.55 -2.06 14.25
C HIS A 88 16.72 -1.08 14.02
N LEU A 89 16.84 -0.54 12.81
CA LEU A 89 17.84 0.47 12.45
C LEU A 89 17.47 1.90 12.87
N LYS A 90 16.28 2.12 13.46
CA LYS A 90 15.73 3.44 13.81
C LYS A 90 15.66 4.41 12.62
N ILE A 91 15.46 3.88 11.41
CA ILE A 91 15.26 4.68 10.21
C ILE A 91 13.76 5.03 10.13
N PRO A 92 13.39 6.33 10.06
CA PRO A 92 11.99 6.72 9.94
C PRO A 92 11.40 6.28 8.60
N PHE A 93 10.14 5.86 8.61
CA PHE A 93 9.43 5.45 7.42
C PHE A 93 7.95 5.82 7.50
N THR A 94 7.31 5.85 6.33
CA THR A 94 5.86 6.07 6.22
C THR A 94 5.18 4.82 5.70
N THR A 95 3.89 4.68 5.99
CA THR A 95 3.07 3.58 5.48
C THR A 95 1.84 4.10 4.76
N SER A 96 1.22 3.29 3.90
CA SER A 96 -0.11 3.55 3.34
C SER A 96 -1.09 2.48 3.77
N HIS A 97 -2.33 2.88 4.06
CA HIS A 97 -3.43 1.97 4.32
C HIS A 97 -4.58 2.27 3.37
N GLN A 98 -4.85 1.35 2.44
CA GLN A 98 -5.78 1.59 1.32
C GLN A 98 -6.89 0.55 1.18
N THR A 99 -6.93 -0.45 2.07
CA THR A 99 -7.89 -1.55 2.01
C THR A 99 -8.49 -1.79 3.40
N ARG A 100 -9.76 -2.19 3.46
CA ARG A 100 -10.40 -2.63 4.72
C ARG A 100 -9.99 -4.07 5.03
N PHE A 101 -8.68 -4.26 5.22
CA PHE A 101 -8.07 -5.57 5.36
C PHE A 101 -8.65 -6.39 6.54
N PRO A 102 -8.83 -5.84 7.76
CA PRO A 102 -9.41 -6.58 8.88
C PRO A 102 -10.79 -7.15 8.58
N GLU A 103 -11.69 -6.33 8.03
CA GLU A 103 -13.06 -6.73 7.68
C GLU A 103 -13.06 -7.81 6.58
N TYR A 104 -12.22 -7.60 5.56
CA TYR A 104 -12.09 -8.53 4.43
C TYR A 104 -11.56 -9.92 4.85
N VAL A 105 -10.66 -9.97 5.85
CA VAL A 105 -10.15 -11.22 6.43
C VAL A 105 -11.20 -11.89 7.31
N GLN A 106 -11.92 -11.13 8.13
CA GLN A 106 -12.98 -11.68 8.99
C GLN A 106 -14.10 -12.36 8.19
N GLU A 107 -14.44 -11.84 7.01
CA GLU A 107 -15.43 -12.46 6.12
C GLU A 107 -15.04 -13.87 5.63
N ARG A 108 -13.75 -14.21 5.68
CA ARG A 108 -13.21 -15.46 5.09
C ARG A 108 -12.58 -16.41 6.08
N LEU A 109 -12.10 -15.89 7.20
CA LEU A 109 -11.55 -16.67 8.28
C LEU A 109 -12.36 -16.36 9.54
N PRO A 110 -12.71 -17.38 10.36
CA PRO A 110 -13.47 -17.19 11.59
C PRO A 110 -12.58 -16.60 12.71
N ILE A 111 -11.96 -15.45 12.43
CA ILE A 111 -11.09 -14.73 13.36
C ILE A 111 -11.78 -13.44 13.84
N PRO A 112 -11.58 -13.04 15.11
CA PRO A 112 -12.12 -11.78 15.59
C PRO A 112 -11.54 -10.57 14.85
N LEU A 113 -12.39 -9.61 14.50
CA LEU A 113 -11.97 -8.34 13.89
C LEU A 113 -10.90 -7.59 14.70
N SER A 114 -10.93 -7.76 16.04
CA SER A 114 -9.95 -7.19 16.96
C SER A 114 -8.53 -7.67 16.69
N TRP A 115 -8.33 -8.87 16.13
CA TRP A 115 -7.02 -9.38 15.75
C TRP A 115 -6.48 -8.63 14.53
N GLY A 116 -7.32 -8.40 13.52
CA GLY A 116 -6.95 -7.60 12.35
C GLY A 116 -6.54 -6.18 12.73
N TYR A 117 -7.31 -5.50 13.59
CA TYR A 117 -6.91 -4.17 14.08
C TYR A 117 -5.69 -4.21 15.02
N SER A 118 -5.47 -5.29 15.76
CA SER A 118 -4.24 -5.48 16.54
C SER A 118 -3.01 -5.57 15.63
N PHE A 119 -3.12 -6.30 14.52
CA PHE A 119 -2.08 -6.36 13.50
C PHE A 119 -1.84 -4.98 12.87
N LEU A 120 -2.89 -4.25 12.49
CA LEU A 120 -2.74 -2.90 11.93
C LEU A 120 -2.05 -1.95 12.93
N ARG A 121 -2.42 -1.98 14.22
CA ARG A 121 -1.75 -1.21 15.27
C ARG A 121 -0.25 -1.52 15.35
N TRP A 122 0.12 -2.79 15.34
CA TRP A 122 1.52 -3.20 15.39
C TRP A 122 2.32 -2.78 14.14
N PHE A 123 1.68 -2.90 12.97
CA PHE A 123 2.30 -2.59 11.69
C PHE A 123 2.48 -1.09 11.48
N HIS A 124 1.38 -0.33 11.52
CA HIS A 124 1.36 1.10 11.25
C HIS A 124 1.82 1.95 12.44
N GLY A 125 1.73 1.44 13.67
CA GLY A 125 2.11 2.17 14.88
C GLY A 125 3.58 2.60 14.92
N ALA A 126 4.45 1.92 14.17
CA ALA A 126 5.88 2.27 14.06
C ALA A 126 6.19 3.26 12.93
N ALA A 127 5.22 3.59 12.07
CA ALA A 127 5.42 4.56 11.01
C ALA A 127 5.38 5.99 11.57
N GLU A 128 6.11 6.92 10.97
CA GLU A 128 6.04 8.34 11.35
C GLU A 128 4.70 8.95 10.97
N ARG A 129 4.16 8.53 9.82
CA ARG A 129 2.82 8.88 9.32
C ARG A 129 2.21 7.74 8.53
N VAL A 130 0.88 7.71 8.51
CA VAL A 130 0.08 6.76 7.72
C VAL A 130 -0.74 7.49 6.68
N MET A 131 -0.54 7.17 5.40
CA MET A 131 -1.29 7.74 4.29
C MET A 131 -2.59 6.97 4.06
N VAL A 132 -3.71 7.68 3.95
CA VAL A 132 -5.04 7.12 3.75
C VAL A 132 -5.77 7.81 2.60
N PRO A 133 -6.63 7.11 1.84
CA PRO A 133 -7.23 7.68 0.64
C PRO A 133 -8.39 8.65 0.90
N THR A 134 -9.06 8.54 2.06
CA THR A 134 -10.30 9.29 2.36
C THR A 134 -10.39 9.63 3.86
N PRO A 135 -11.13 10.69 4.22
CA PRO A 135 -11.43 11.01 5.63
C PRO A 135 -12.13 9.86 6.37
N THR A 136 -12.97 9.08 5.70
CA THR A 136 -13.64 7.93 6.32
C THR A 136 -12.65 6.85 6.75
N MET A 137 -11.61 6.60 5.95
CA MET A 137 -10.56 5.64 6.32
C MET A 137 -9.70 6.18 7.47
N GLU A 138 -9.42 7.48 7.47
CA GLU A 138 -8.76 8.16 8.59
C GLU A 138 -9.51 7.96 9.91
N GLN A 139 -10.81 8.26 9.90
CA GLN A 139 -11.68 8.08 11.07
C GLN A 139 -11.70 6.62 11.53
N LEU A 140 -11.75 5.67 10.61
CA LEU A 140 -11.68 4.24 10.93
C LEU A 140 -10.38 3.90 11.68
N LEU A 141 -9.23 4.35 11.17
CA LEU A 141 -7.95 4.13 11.83
C LEU A 141 -7.90 4.77 13.22
N HIS A 142 -8.47 5.96 13.38
CA HIS A 142 -8.52 6.66 14.67
C HIS A 142 -9.42 5.94 15.67
N GLN A 143 -10.62 5.53 15.25
CA GLN A 143 -11.58 4.78 16.07
C GLN A 143 -10.97 3.49 16.61
N HIS A 144 -10.23 2.77 15.76
CA HIS A 144 -9.55 1.53 16.15
C HIS A 144 -8.15 1.73 16.76
N ARG A 145 -7.76 3.00 17.00
CA ARG A 145 -6.48 3.41 17.59
C ARG A 145 -5.27 2.86 16.84
N VAL A 146 -5.37 2.72 15.52
CA VAL A 146 -4.31 2.21 14.65
C VAL A 146 -3.15 3.19 14.58
N HIS A 147 -3.45 4.45 14.29
CA HIS A 147 -2.45 5.51 14.22
C HIS A 147 -3.12 6.89 14.32
N GLN A 148 -2.46 7.88 14.91
CA GLN A 148 -3.01 9.24 15.09
C GLN A 148 -2.46 10.25 14.08
N LYS A 149 -1.25 10.03 13.55
CA LYS A 149 -0.62 10.90 12.55
C LYS A 149 -0.94 10.43 11.13
N THR A 150 -2.18 10.62 10.73
CA THR A 150 -2.66 10.26 9.39
C THR A 150 -2.49 11.43 8.42
N VAL A 151 -2.35 11.10 7.13
CA VAL A 151 -2.30 12.08 6.04
C VAL A 151 -3.23 11.61 4.95
N ILE A 152 -4.15 12.46 4.53
CA ILE A 152 -5.00 12.14 3.39
C ILE A 152 -4.17 12.24 2.10
N TRP A 153 -4.00 11.11 1.44
CA TRP A 153 -3.35 11.00 0.15
C TRP A 153 -4.37 10.58 -0.90
N ASN A 154 -4.99 11.58 -1.52
CA ASN A 154 -6.01 11.37 -2.53
C ASN A 154 -5.42 10.63 -3.73
N ARG A 155 -6.15 9.63 -4.23
CA ARG A 155 -5.88 9.04 -5.54
C ARG A 155 -6.16 10.10 -6.59
N GLY A 156 -5.13 10.81 -7.05
CA GLY A 156 -5.27 11.79 -8.12
C GLY A 156 -5.97 11.15 -9.32
N PHE A 157 -7.07 11.73 -9.77
CA PHE A 157 -7.71 11.35 -11.02
C PHE A 157 -6.94 12.01 -12.16
N ASN A 158 -6.59 11.24 -13.19
CA ASN A 158 -5.97 11.81 -14.38
C ASN A 158 -7.03 12.66 -15.10
N HIS A 159 -6.88 13.99 -15.01
CA HIS A 159 -7.80 14.97 -15.59
C HIS A 159 -7.85 14.93 -17.13
N GLU A 160 -6.84 14.35 -17.79
CA GLU A 160 -6.84 14.18 -19.25
C GLU A 160 -7.77 13.02 -19.68
N LEU A 161 -7.82 11.97 -18.86
CA LEU A 161 -8.68 10.79 -19.08
C LEU A 161 -10.11 11.04 -18.60
N PHE A 162 -10.27 11.73 -17.47
CA PHE A 162 -11.56 12.03 -16.86
C PHE A 162 -11.86 13.54 -16.94
N ARG A 163 -12.28 13.95 -18.14
CA ARG A 163 -12.89 15.25 -18.40
C ARG A 163 -14.38 15.05 -18.72
N PRO A 164 -15.26 16.01 -18.38
CA PRO A 164 -16.64 15.98 -18.86
C PRO A 164 -16.63 15.85 -20.39
N ARG A 165 -17.18 14.76 -20.93
CA ARG A 165 -17.46 14.61 -22.37
C ARG A 165 -18.91 14.96 -22.61
N SER A 166 -19.21 15.50 -23.80
CA SER A 166 -20.59 15.74 -24.23
C SER A 166 -21.38 14.42 -24.19
N GLN A 167 -22.68 14.54 -23.90
CA GLN A 167 -23.60 13.40 -23.67
C GLN A 167 -23.68 12.43 -24.85
N GLU A 168 -23.25 12.87 -26.04
CA GLU A 168 -23.21 12.11 -27.29
C GLU A 168 -22.18 10.96 -27.29
N ASP A 169 -21.20 10.98 -26.39
CA ASP A 169 -20.17 9.92 -26.24
C ASP A 169 -20.48 8.93 -25.10
N SER A 170 -21.63 9.06 -24.43
CA SER A 170 -21.99 8.19 -23.31
C SER A 170 -22.68 6.92 -23.80
N TYR A 171 -22.19 5.78 -23.29
CA TYR A 171 -22.60 4.40 -23.58
C TYR A 171 -24.05 4.25 -24.07
N GLY A 172 -24.22 3.43 -25.11
CA GLY A 172 -25.45 3.14 -25.83
C GLY A 172 -26.68 2.82 -24.97
N PRO A 173 -27.85 2.62 -25.60
CA PRO A 173 -29.16 2.80 -24.98
C PRO A 173 -29.26 2.10 -23.62
N ARG A 174 -29.67 2.86 -22.61
CA ARG A 174 -29.92 2.33 -21.26
C ARG A 174 -30.98 1.23 -21.36
N PRO A 175 -30.73 0.02 -20.84
CA PRO A 175 -31.76 -1.01 -20.81
C PRO A 175 -32.93 -0.51 -19.95
N PHE A 176 -34.13 -0.64 -20.52
CA PHE A 176 -35.41 -0.29 -19.93
C PHE A 176 -35.73 -1.11 -18.67
#